data_AF-A0A4Q0Y939-F1
#
_entry.id   AF-A0A4Q0Y939-F1
#
_cell.length_a   1.000
_cell.length_b   1.000
_cell.length_c   1.000
_cell.angle_alpha   90.00
_cell.angle_beta   90.00
_cell.angle_gamma   90.00
#
_symmetry.space_group_name_H-M   'P 1'
#
loop_
_entity.id
_entity.type
_entity.pdbx_description
1 polymer ?
#
loop_
_entity_poly.entity_id
_entity_poly.type
_entity_poly.pdbx_seq_one_letter_code
_entity_poly.pdbx_strand_id
1 'polypeptide(L)'
;QSLADILTTPIGTRVMRRDYGSRLFELVDAPMNDETLGEIYVATAEAIERWEPRFHLLQVLTSKLSPGHVTLDLVGEYLGESVTLSDVRL
;
A
#
# COMPACT_ATOMS: atom_id res chain seq x y z
N GLN A 1 12.77 0.00 1.72
CA GLN A 1 12.61 1.30 2.41
C GLN A 1 11.66 2.25 1.65
N SER A 2 11.67 2.31 0.31
CA SER A 2 10.80 3.21 -0.47
C SER A 2 9.29 2.86 -0.44
N LEU A 3 8.95 1.57 -0.49
CA LEU A 3 7.54 1.13 -0.59
C LEU A 3 6.75 1.47 0.68
N ALA A 4 7.29 1.17 1.86
CA ALA A 4 6.66 1.53 3.13
C ALA A 4 6.43 3.05 3.21
N ASP A 5 7.42 3.88 2.86
CA ASP A 5 7.29 5.35 2.86
C ASP A 5 6.16 5.85 1.94
N ILE A 6 6.01 5.25 0.75
CA ILE A 6 4.91 5.57 -0.18
C ILE A 6 3.56 5.22 0.46
N LEU A 7 3.42 4.01 0.99
CA LEU A 7 2.15 3.49 1.49
C LEU A 7 1.73 4.17 2.80
N THR A 8 2.68 4.54 3.65
CA THR A 8 2.44 5.22 4.93
C THR A 8 2.45 6.76 4.84
N THR A 9 2.53 7.32 3.64
CA THR A 9 2.40 8.78 3.44
C THR A 9 1.02 9.10 2.87
N PRO A 10 0.18 9.91 3.54
CA PRO A 10 -1.09 10.35 2.97
C PRO A 10 -0.87 11.36 1.84
N ILE A 11 -1.64 11.23 0.76
CA ILE A 11 -1.63 12.20 -0.34
C ILE A 11 -1.94 13.61 0.21
N GLY A 12 -1.25 14.62 -0.32
CA GLY A 12 -1.42 16.03 0.05
C GLY A 12 -0.57 16.50 1.22
N THR A 13 0.07 15.59 1.97
CA THR A 13 0.83 15.93 3.18
C THR A 13 2.26 16.38 2.91
N ARG A 14 2.91 15.90 1.84
CA ARG A 14 4.28 16.33 1.48
C ARG A 14 4.29 17.71 0.81
N VAL A 15 4.95 18.66 1.46
CA VAL A 15 5.23 20.00 0.90
C VAL A 15 6.06 19.86 -0.39
N MET A 16 5.71 20.62 -1.42
CA MET A 16 6.26 20.55 -2.80
C MET A 16 5.98 19.25 -3.58
N ARG A 17 5.40 18.20 -2.98
CA ARG A 17 5.04 16.94 -3.66
C ARG A 17 3.67 16.43 -3.18
N ARG A 18 2.62 17.23 -3.42
CA ARG A 18 1.26 16.95 -2.93
C ARG A 18 0.68 15.65 -3.47
N ASP A 19 1.05 15.26 -4.69
CA ASP A 19 0.53 14.01 -5.28
C ASP A 19 1.19 12.75 -4.70
N TYR A 20 2.29 12.91 -3.94
CA TYR A 20 3.03 11.80 -3.36
C TYR A 20 2.30 11.18 -2.18
N GLY A 21 2.25 9.85 -2.17
CA GLY A 21 1.67 9.06 -1.10
C GLY A 21 0.71 8.00 -1.63
N SER A 22 -0.16 7.53 -0.74
CA SER A 22 -1.24 6.59 -1.03
C SER A 22 -2.58 7.14 -0.54
N ARG A 23 -3.67 6.69 -1.18
CA ARG A 23 -5.04 6.93 -0.71
C ARG A 23 -5.48 5.98 0.40
N LEU A 24 -4.57 5.14 0.91
CA LEU A 24 -4.89 4.14 1.94
C LEU A 24 -5.38 4.79 3.24
N PHE A 25 -4.91 5.99 3.55
CA PHE A 25 -5.34 6.75 4.73
C PHE A 25 -6.82 7.15 4.70
N GLU A 26 -7.42 7.27 3.52
CA GLU A 26 -8.85 7.54 3.39
C GLU A 26 -9.69 6.29 3.74
N LEU A 27 -9.07 5.10 3.71
CA LEU A 27 -9.71 3.81 3.92
C LEU A 27 -9.53 3.27 5.36
N VAL A 28 -8.65 3.87 6.18
CA VAL A 28 -8.39 3.42 7.55
C VAL A 28 -9.63 3.56 8.44
N ASP A 29 -10.42 4.61 8.23
CA ASP A 29 -11.68 4.86 8.97
C ASP A 29 -12.91 4.18 8.33
N ALA A 30 -12.73 3.49 7.19
CA ALA A 30 -13.81 2.81 6.50
C ALA A 30 -14.19 1.49 7.21
N PRO A 31 -15.47 1.06 7.12
CA PRO A 31 -15.89 -0.22 7.68
C PRO A 31 -15.14 -1.37 7.01
N MET A 32 -14.53 -2.24 7.81
CA MET A 32 -13.69 -3.33 7.31
C MET A 32 -14.53 -4.46 6.68
N ASN A 33 -14.91 -4.28 5.42
CA ASN A 33 -15.69 -5.21 4.60
C ASN A 33 -14.93 -5.56 3.31
N ASP A 34 -15.45 -6.51 2.53
CA ASP A 34 -14.81 -6.99 1.29
C ASP A 34 -14.61 -5.88 0.25
N GLU A 35 -15.51 -4.89 0.22
CA GLU A 35 -15.41 -3.71 -0.64
C GLU A 35 -14.21 -2.83 -0.27
N THR A 36 -14.05 -2.52 1.02
CA THR A 36 -12.92 -1.76 1.55
C THR A 36 -11.60 -2.51 1.36
N LEU A 37 -11.60 -3.84 1.49
CA LEU A 37 -10.43 -4.66 1.18
C LEU A 37 -10.05 -4.57 -0.30
N GLY A 38 -11.02 -4.60 -1.21
CA GLY A 38 -10.80 -4.38 -2.63
C GLY A 38 -10.19 -3.00 -2.91
N GLU A 39 -10.73 -1.95 -2.29
CA GLU A 39 -10.20 -0.59 -2.40
C GLU A 39 -8.77 -0.48 -1.86
N ILE A 40 -8.44 -1.14 -0.75
CA ILE A 40 -7.08 -1.20 -0.19
C ILE A 40 -6.11 -1.82 -1.21
N TYR A 41 -6.51 -2.89 -1.89
CA TYR A 41 -5.67 -3.53 -2.90
C TYR A 41 -5.42 -2.61 -4.09
N VAL A 42 -6.47 -1.97 -4.61
CA VAL A 42 -6.34 -1.03 -5.73
C VAL A 42 -5.47 0.17 -5.34
N ALA A 43 -5.74 0.79 -4.19
CA ALA A 43 -4.97 1.92 -3.68
C ALA A 43 -3.48 1.60 -3.49
N THR A 44 -3.17 0.39 -3.00
CA THR A 44 -1.80 -0.10 -2.85
C THR A 44 -1.12 -0.25 -4.21
N ALA A 45 -1.79 -0.90 -5.16
CA ALA A 45 -1.27 -1.10 -6.51
C ALA A 45 -1.00 0.22 -7.24
N GLU A 46 -1.95 1.16 -7.20
CA GLU A 46 -1.82 2.48 -7.83
C GLU A 46 -0.64 3.28 -7.25
N ALA A 47 -0.48 3.27 -5.92
CA ALA A 47 0.59 4.00 -5.26
C ALA A 47 1.98 3.43 -5.64
N ILE A 48 2.10 2.11 -5.69
CA ILE A 48 3.33 1.42 -6.07
C ILE A 48 3.65 1.65 -7.54
N GLU A 49 2.69 1.46 -8.44
CA GLU A 49 2.88 1.66 -9.88
C GLU A 49 3.30 3.09 -10.22
N ARG A 50 2.70 4.08 -9.53
CA ARG A 50 3.02 5.49 -9.74
C ARG A 50 4.40 5.88 -9.23
N TRP A 51 4.80 5.39 -8.04
CA TRP A 51 5.96 5.92 -7.32
C TRP A 51 7.17 5.00 -7.28
N GLU A 52 7.01 3.70 -7.53
CA GLU A 52 8.08 2.69 -7.51
C GLU A 52 8.00 1.75 -8.73
N PRO A 53 8.23 2.24 -9.95
CA PRO A 53 8.14 1.43 -11.18
C PRO A 53 9.20 0.31 -11.28
N ARG A 54 10.21 0.31 -10.39
CA ARG A 54 11.22 -0.77 -10.30
C ARG A 54 10.69 -2.00 -9.57
N PHE A 55 9.57 -1.86 -8.86
CA PHE A 55 8.91 -2.95 -8.17
C PHE A 55 7.62 -3.30 -8.90
N HIS A 56 7.56 -4.50 -9.46
CA HIS A 56 6.36 -5.04 -10.07
C HIS A 56 5.55 -5.79 -9.01
N LEU A 57 4.42 -5.22 -8.60
CA LEU A 57 3.53 -5.85 -7.63
C LEU A 57 2.80 -7.04 -8.29
N LEU A 58 3.00 -8.23 -7.75
CA LEU A 58 2.33 -9.46 -8.23
C LEU A 58 1.11 -9.79 -7.39
N GLN A 59 1.21 -9.62 -6.08
CA GLN A 59 0.14 -9.99 -5.15
C GLN A 59 0.16 -9.11 -3.89
N VAL A 60 -1.03 -8.75 -3.42
CA VAL A 60 -1.25 -8.18 -2.09
C VAL A 60 -2.02 -9.21 -1.28
N LEU A 61 -1.52 -9.52 -0.09
CA LEU A 61 -2.11 -10.45 0.85
C LEU A 61 -2.46 -9.70 2.12
N THR A 62 -3.65 -9.94 2.67
CA THR A 62 -4.02 -9.41 3.99
C THR A 62 -3.66 -10.45 5.05
N SER A 63 -2.65 -10.16 5.87
CA SER A 63 -2.13 -11.13 6.85
C SER A 63 -2.80 -11.00 8.22
N LYS A 64 -3.18 -9.78 8.62
CA LYS A 64 -3.97 -9.54 9.84
C LYS A 64 -5.00 -8.44 9.62
N LEU A 65 -6.21 -8.73 10.09
CA LEU A 65 -7.32 -7.79 10.13
C LEU A 65 -7.72 -7.57 11.58
N SER A 66 -7.67 -6.33 12.05
CA SER A 66 -8.12 -5.95 13.39
C SER A 66 -8.82 -4.58 13.31
N PRO A 67 -9.75 -4.27 14.23
CA PRO A 67 -10.39 -2.96 14.23
C PRO A 67 -9.35 -1.83 14.28
N GLY A 68 -9.33 -1.01 13.22
CA GLY A 68 -8.38 0.10 13.05
C GLY A 68 -6.93 -0.28 12.76
N HIS A 69 -6.63 -1.55 12.44
CA HIS A 69 -5.30 -1.98 12.01
C HIS A 69 -5.38 -3.03 10.90
N VAL A 70 -4.69 -2.78 9.80
CA VAL A 70 -4.53 -3.75 8.70
C VAL A 70 -3.06 -4.04 8.51
N THR A 71 -2.72 -5.32 8.40
CA THR A 71 -1.38 -5.75 7.98
C THR A 71 -1.46 -6.38 6.61
N LEU A 72 -0.66 -5.83 5.69
CA LEU A 72 -0.53 -6.29 4.32
C LEU A 72 0.85 -6.91 4.10
N ASP A 73 0.86 -8.01 3.37
CA ASP A 73 2.06 -8.60 2.81
C ASP A 73 2.04 -8.38 1.29
N LEU A 74 3.13 -7.85 0.75
CA LEU A 74 3.29 -7.55 -0.67
C LEU A 74 4.27 -8.55 -1.27
N VAL A 75 3.86 -9.23 -2.33
CA VAL A 75 4.73 -10.11 -3.12
C VAL A 75 4.89 -9.48 -4.49
N GLY A 76 6.13 -9.38 -4.94
CA GLY A 76 6.43 -8.80 -6.23
C GLY A 76 7.84 -9.12 -6.71
N GLU A 77 8.21 -8.48 -7.79
CA GLU A 77 9.55 -8.56 -8.38
C GLU A 77 10.22 -7.20 -8.34
N TYR A 78 11.42 -7.14 -7.77
CA TYR A 78 12.26 -5.96 -7.77
C TYR A 78 13.46 -6.19 -8.69
N LEU A 79 13.51 -5.48 -9.81
CA LEU A 79 14.59 -5.60 -10.80
C LEU A 79 14.86 -7.06 -11.28
N GLY A 80 13.81 -7.90 -11.30
CA GLY A 80 13.90 -9.31 -11.72
C GLY A 80 14.18 -10.31 -10.58
N GLU A 81 14.30 -9.85 -9.33
CA GLU A 81 14.34 -10.71 -8.15
C GLU A 81 12.98 -10.75 -7.45
N SER A 82 12.49 -11.94 -7.13
CA SER A 82 11.26 -12.09 -6.34
C SER A 82 11.51 -11.61 -4.91
N VAL A 83 10.73 -10.62 -4.46
CA VAL A 83 10.81 -10.03 -3.13
C VAL A 83 9.44 -10.05 -2.47
N THR A 84 9.42 -10.51 -1.22
CA THR A 84 8.25 -10.42 -0.35
C THR A 84 8.52 -9.38 0.71
N LEU A 85 7.65 -8.37 0.80
CA LEU A 85 7.61 -7.42 1.91
C LEU A 85 6.46 -7.79 2.83
N SER A 86 6.82 -8.32 3.98
CA SER A 86 5.86 -8.65 5.04
C SER A 86 5.67 -7.47 5.99
N ASP A 87 4.55 -7.49 6.72
CA ASP A 87 4.29 -6.59 7.86
C ASP A 87 4.15 -5.10 7.51
N VAL A 88 3.57 -4.76 6.34
CA VAL A 88 3.20 -3.37 6.05
C VAL A 88 1.98 -3.02 6.89
N ARG A 89 2.16 -2.12 7.85
CA ARG A 89 1.11 -1.67 8.77
C ARG A 89 0.51 -0.36 8.28
N LEU A 90 -0.82 -0.38 8.13
CA LEU A 90 -1.65 0.79 7.85
C LEU A 90 -2.45 1.14 9.11
#